data_AF-A0A0F6AUR3-F1
#
_entry.id   AF-A0A0F6AUR3-F1
#
_cell.length_a   1.000
_cell.length_b   1.000
_cell.length_c   1.000
_cell.angle_alpha   90.00
_cell.angle_beta   90.00
_cell.angle_gamma   90.00
#
_symmetry.space_group_name_H-M   'P 1'
#
loop_
_entity.id
_entity.type
_entity.pdbx_description
1 polymer ?
#
loop_
_entity_poly.entity_id
_entity_poly.type
_entity_poly.pdbx_seq_one_letter_code
_entity_poly.pdbx_strand_id
1 'polypeptide(L)'
;MEDCLSSDSLIARIGGDEFCAFVPKGAINDVDSVLSDISLRADGLLREKRPNVGSSLTVSVGRISCKTGQIFEEVLSIADEQLYRKKSQRQ
;
A
#
# COMPACT_ATOMS: atom_id res chain seq x y z
N MET A 1 -1.10 -7.50 -4.22
CA MET A 1 -1.91 -6.60 -3.37
C MET A 1 -3.30 -7.17 -3.20
N GLU A 2 -3.96 -7.56 -4.30
CA GLU A 2 -5.22 -8.33 -4.30
C GLU A 2 -5.15 -9.57 -3.40
N ASP A 3 -4.11 -10.40 -3.52
CA ASP A 3 -3.95 -11.60 -2.67
C ASP A 3 -3.77 -11.30 -1.16
N CYS A 4 -3.43 -10.07 -0.79
CA CYS A 4 -3.15 -9.67 0.60
C CYS A 4 -4.32 -8.97 1.27
N LEU A 5 -5.34 -8.56 0.50
CA LEU A 5 -6.46 -7.76 0.97
C LEU A 5 -7.75 -8.56 0.81
N SER A 6 -8.77 -8.19 1.58
CA SER A 6 -10.11 -8.79 1.42
C SER A 6 -10.67 -8.49 0.03
N SER A 7 -11.48 -9.40 -0.52
CA SER A 7 -12.22 -9.19 -1.78
C SER A 7 -13.14 -7.96 -1.75
N ASP A 8 -13.51 -7.49 -0.57
CA ASP A 8 -14.32 -6.27 -0.39
C ASP A 8 -13.48 -4.99 -0.46
N SER A 9 -12.16 -5.10 -0.63
CA SER A 9 -11.25 -3.96 -0.76
C SER A 9 -11.25 -3.47 -2.20
N LEU A 10 -11.36 -2.15 -2.38
CA LEU A 10 -11.24 -1.52 -3.68
C LEU A 10 -9.79 -1.12 -3.91
N ILE A 11 -9.15 -1.72 -4.91
CA ILE A 11 -7.76 -1.45 -5.27
C ILE A 11 -7.73 -0.70 -6.60
N ALA A 12 -6.93 0.36 -6.69
CA ALA A 12 -6.76 1.15 -7.88
C ALA A 12 -5.27 1.46 -8.14
N ARG A 13 -4.89 1.45 -9.42
CA ARG A 13 -3.61 2.04 -9.86
C ARG A 13 -3.83 3.52 -10.12
N ILE A 14 -3.14 4.37 -9.35
CA ILE A 14 -3.31 5.82 -9.41
C ILE A 14 -2.18 6.51 -10.19
N GLY A 15 -1.06 5.83 -10.41
CA GLY A 15 0.10 6.37 -11.12
C GLY A 15 0.98 5.29 -11.76
N GLY A 16 2.24 5.66 -12.02
CA GLY A 16 3.23 4.79 -12.66
C GLY A 16 3.45 3.50 -11.85
N ASP A 17 4.00 3.65 -10.66
CA ASP A 17 4.26 2.60 -9.66
C ASP A 17 3.41 2.77 -8.39
N GLU A 18 2.42 3.66 -8.43
CA GLU A 18 1.59 4.05 -7.29
C GLU A 18 0.21 3.39 -7.33
N PHE A 19 -0.18 2.86 -6.17
CA PHE A 19 -1.42 2.13 -5.96
C PHE A 19 -2.11 2.64 -4.70
N CYS A 20 -3.44 2.66 -4.73
CA CYS A 20 -4.31 2.99 -3.61
C CYS A 20 -5.24 1.82 -3.31
N ALA A 21 -5.55 1.59 -2.03
CA ALA A 21 -6.52 0.61 -1.62
C ALA A 21 -7.48 1.21 -0.57
N PHE A 22 -8.78 1.14 -0.84
CA PHE A 22 -9.82 1.40 0.14
C PHE A 22 -10.23 0.08 0.77
N VAL A 23 -10.02 -0.02 2.08
CA VAL A 23 -10.27 -1.23 2.85
C VAL A 23 -11.45 -0.99 3.78
N PRO A 24 -12.50 -1.83 3.74
CA PRO A 24 -13.61 -1.74 4.68
C PRO A 24 -13.15 -1.83 6.13
N LYS A 25 -13.85 -1.10 7.02
CA LYS A 25 -13.55 -1.12 8.45
C LYS A 25 -13.69 -2.55 8.99
N GLY A 26 -12.65 -3.03 9.68
CA GLY A 26 -12.63 -4.37 10.26
C GLY A 26 -12.21 -5.49 9.29
N ALA A 27 -11.96 -5.20 8.01
CA ALA A 27 -11.43 -6.18 7.07
C ALA A 27 -9.93 -6.47 7.30
N ILE A 28 -9.23 -5.57 7.98
CA ILE A 28 -7.84 -5.77 8.42
C ILE A 28 -7.77 -5.58 9.92
N ASN A 29 -7.35 -6.63 10.62
CA ASN A 29 -7.11 -6.60 12.07
C ASN A 29 -5.72 -6.04 12.40
N ASP A 30 -4.72 -6.44 11.62
CA ASP A 30 -3.34 -5.97 11.74
C ASP A 30 -2.85 -5.43 10.40
N VAL A 31 -2.85 -4.10 10.30
CA VAL A 31 -2.41 -3.39 9.09
C VAL A 31 -0.91 -3.58 8.87
N ASP A 32 -0.10 -3.63 9.92
CA ASP A 32 1.36 -3.69 9.77
C ASP A 32 1.82 -5.08 9.29
N SER A 33 1.11 -6.14 9.71
CA SER A 33 1.28 -7.49 9.15
C SER A 33 0.94 -7.52 7.67
N VAL A 34 -0.22 -6.98 7.27
CA VAL A 34 -0.65 -6.96 5.85
C VAL A 34 0.35 -6.18 4.99
N LEU A 35 0.89 -5.07 5.48
CA LEU A 35 1.92 -4.29 4.76
C LEU A 35 3.23 -5.06 4.61
N SER A 36 3.61 -5.83 5.63
CA SER A 36 4.79 -6.71 5.58
C SER A 36 4.59 -7.82 4.54
N ASP A 37 3.40 -8.43 4.51
CA ASP A 37 3.04 -9.47 3.54
C ASP A 37 3.02 -8.93 2.10
N ILE A 38 2.48 -7.73 1.88
CA ILE A 38 2.51 -7.05 0.59
C ILE A 38 3.95 -6.86 0.12
N SER A 39 4.83 -6.38 1.00
CA SER A 39 6.25 -6.14 0.67
C SER A 39 6.97 -7.45 0.33
N LEU A 40 6.79 -8.49 1.17
CA LEU A 40 7.41 -9.80 0.97
C LEU A 40 6.95 -10.46 -0.34
N ARG A 41 5.65 -10.41 -0.64
CA ARG A 41 5.10 -10.96 -1.89
C ARG A 41 5.56 -10.18 -3.11
N ALA A 42 5.59 -8.85 -3.05
CA ALA A 42 6.06 -8.04 -4.17
C ALA A 42 7.52 -8.35 -4.51
N ASP A 43 8.37 -8.48 -3.50
CA ASP A 43 9.78 -8.86 -3.63
C ASP A 43 9.96 -10.31 -4.11
N GLY A 44 9.14 -11.24 -3.61
CA GLY A 44 9.09 -12.61 -4.11
C GLY A 44 8.72 -12.69 -5.59
N LEU A 45 7.70 -11.93 -6.01
CA LEU A 45 7.28 -11.84 -7.41
C LEU A 45 8.36 -11.21 -8.30
N LEU A 46 9.10 -10.21 -7.81
CA LEU A 46 10.24 -9.65 -8.53
C LEU A 46 11.30 -10.72 -8.78
N ARG A 47 11.69 -11.47 -7.74
CA ARG A 47 12.66 -12.57 -7.87
C ARG A 47 12.20 -13.66 -8.82
N GLU A 48 10.93 -14.04 -8.77
CA GLU A 48 10.36 -15.07 -9.65
C GLU A 48 10.35 -14.61 -11.11
N LYS A 49 9.85 -13.40 -11.39
CA LYS A 49 9.68 -12.90 -12.76
C LYS A 49 10.96 -12.32 -13.36
N ARG A 50 11.90 -11.88 -12.52
CA ARG A 50 13.16 -11.23 -12.93
C ARG A 50 14.33 -11.71 -12.04
N PRO A 51 14.72 -13.00 -12.14
CA PRO A 51 15.75 -13.58 -11.27
C PRO A 51 17.13 -12.93 -11.41
N ASN A 52 17.38 -12.24 -12.54
CA ASN A 52 18.66 -11.57 -12.80
C ASN A 52 18.74 -10.15 -12.20
N VAL A 53 17.66 -9.64 -11.59
CA VAL A 53 17.66 -8.35 -10.91
C VAL A 53 18.11 -8.58 -9.47
N GLY A 54 19.34 -8.18 -9.13
CA GLY A 54 19.91 -8.29 -7.78
C GLY A 54 19.37 -7.26 -6.78
N SER A 55 18.34 -6.49 -7.14
CA SER A 55 17.71 -5.49 -6.29
C SER A 55 16.52 -6.07 -5.54
N SER A 56 16.37 -5.72 -4.27
CA SER A 56 15.16 -6.01 -3.50
C SER A 56 14.08 -4.98 -3.78
N LEU A 57 12.83 -5.43 -3.89
CA LEU A 57 11.68 -4.52 -3.96
C LEU A 57 11.15 -4.25 -2.56
N THR A 58 10.92 -2.98 -2.23
CA THR A 58 10.22 -2.60 -1.00
C THR A 58 9.05 -1.70 -1.34
N VAL A 59 8.01 -1.76 -0.50
CA VAL A 59 6.83 -0.91 -0.63
C VAL A 59 6.80 0.06 0.54
N SER A 60 6.44 1.31 0.26
CA SER A 60 6.14 2.32 1.29
C SER A 60 4.65 2.60 1.23
N VAL A 61 3.98 2.70 2.39
CA VAL A 61 2.53 2.93 2.47
C VAL A 61 2.19 4.01 3.49
N GLY A 62 1.51 5.05 3.04
CA GLY A 62 0.78 6.01 3.88
C GLY A 62 -0.63 5.49 4.15
N ARG A 63 -1.15 5.69 5.36
CA ARG A 63 -2.47 5.16 5.77
C ARG A 63 -3.29 6.19 6.51
N ILE A 64 -4.59 6.18 6.28
CA ILE A 64 -5.52 6.96 7.09
C ILE A 64 -6.77 6.16 7.38
N SER A 65 -7.41 6.46 8.50
CA SER A 65 -8.78 5.99 8.78
C SER A 65 -9.75 7.06 8.29
N CYS A 66 -10.58 6.71 7.31
CA CYS A 66 -11.62 7.60 6.81
C CYS A 66 -12.64 7.92 7.91
N LYS A 67 -13.04 9.19 8.01
CA LYS A 67 -14.08 9.69 8.91
C LYS A 67 -15.26 10.20 8.10
N THR A 68 -16.45 10.13 8.69
CA THR A 68 -17.67 10.68 8.10
C THR A 68 -17.50 12.16 7.79
N GLY A 69 -17.93 12.57 6.59
CA GLY A 69 -17.89 13.97 6.14
C GLY A 69 -16.60 14.39 5.44
N GLN A 70 -15.59 13.52 5.36
CA GLN A 70 -14.39 13.79 4.54
C GLN A 70 -14.68 13.54 3.06
N ILE A 71 -14.12 14.37 2.19
CA ILE A 71 -14.15 14.13 0.75
C ILE A 71 -12.97 13.29 0.30
N PHE A 72 -13.11 12.63 -0.84
CA PHE A 72 -12.08 11.74 -1.39
C PHE A 72 -10.72 12.42 -1.57
N GLU A 73 -10.71 13.65 -2.06
CA GLU A 73 -9.48 14.42 -2.30
C GLU A 73 -8.68 14.68 -1.01
N GLU A 74 -9.36 15.05 0.07
CA GLU A 74 -8.74 15.22 1.39
C GLU A 74 -8.13 13.91 1.90
N VAL A 75 -8.89 12.82 1.77
CA VAL A 75 -8.43 11.49 2.19
C VAL A 75 -7.18 11.08 1.43
N LEU A 76 -7.18 11.24 0.11
CA LEU A 76 -6.05 10.89 -0.74
C LEU A 76 -4.83 11.77 -0.44
N SER A 77 -5.03 13.08 -0.28
CA SER A 77 -3.95 14.02 0.04
C SER A 77 -3.26 13.68 1.37
N ILE A 78 -4.01 13.35 2.42
CA ILE A 78 -3.42 12.99 3.72
C ILE A 78 -2.68 11.64 3.62
N ALA A 79 -3.23 10.68 2.89
CA ALA A 79 -2.57 9.38 2.68
C ALA A 79 -1.24 9.56 1.94
N ASP A 80 -1.20 10.41 0.92
CA ASP A 80 0.01 10.73 0.17
C ASP A 80 1.04 11.48 1.03
N GLU A 81 0.61 12.46 1.83
CA GLU A 81 1.52 13.16 2.74
C GLU A 81 2.19 12.20 3.74
N GLN A 82 1.43 11.24 4.28
CA GLN A 82 2.01 10.21 5.13
C GLN A 82 2.98 9.29 4.39
N LEU A 83 2.69 8.95 3.14
CA LEU A 83 3.58 8.17 2.28
C LEU A 83 4.90 8.93 2.07
N TYR A 84 4.81 10.22 1.74
CA TYR A 84 5.96 11.10 1.53
C TYR A 84 6.84 11.17 2.79
N ARG A 85 6.24 11.40 3.96
CA ARG A 85 6.97 11.44 5.26
C ARG A 85 7.70 10.12 5.54
N LYS A 86 7.11 8.97 5.22
CA LYS A 86 7.78 7.67 5.38
C LYS A 86 8.92 7.47 4.39
N LYS A 87 8.77 7.94 3.14
CA LYS A 87 9.85 7.91 2.15
C LYS A 87 11.02 8.81 2.58
N SER A 88 10.75 10.01 3.11
CA SER A 88 11.80 10.94 3.55
C SER A 88 12.55 10.50 4.79
N GLN A 89 11.94 9.70 5.67
CA GLN A 89 12.58 9.13 6.87
C GLN A 89 13.44 7.88 6.60
N ARG A 90 13.38 7.32 5.38
CA ARG A 90 14.16 6.14 4.96
C ARG A 90 15.47 6.50 4.24
N GLN A 91 15.82 7.79 4.14
CA GLN A 91 17.12 8.26 3.63
C GLN A 91 18.23 8.10 4.67
#